data_AF-A0A4R3U537-F1
#
_entry.id   AF-A0A4R3U537-F1
#
_cell.length_a   1.000
_cell.length_b   1.000
_cell.length_c   1.000
_cell.angle_alpha   90.00
_cell.angle_beta   90.00
_cell.angle_gamma   90.00
#
_symmetry.space_group_name_H-M   'P 1'
#
loop_
_entity.id
_entity.type
_entity.pdbx_description
1 polymer ?
#
loop_
_entity_poly.entity_id
_entity_poly.type
_entity_poly.pdbx_seq_one_letter_code
_entity_poly.pdbx_strand_id
1 'polypeptide(L)'
;MALLSSKAQSEVDRAKDGIEDLQECSGNLDGFSNGLVLWTSEKEFHKLGHLIDAHVAAITEVIEGYLGKDSRETNLLLARIQLRKVPSNLDQDGLVKALRQNIVKAQEALKDAVDLLEEKIARIKSETTAAPSAKDAPIKKDPVVVLKPTLWGMSIDLGELWRRWRGR
;
A
#
# COMPACT_ATOMS: atom_id res chain seq x y z
N MET A 1 -28.77 -6.33 -7.46
CA MET A 1 -27.41 -5.89 -7.08
C MET A 1 -27.41 -4.37 -7.05
N ALA A 2 -27.14 -3.76 -5.90
CA ALA A 2 -26.96 -2.31 -5.82
C ALA A 2 -25.64 -1.96 -6.50
N LEU A 3 -25.67 -1.10 -7.52
CA LEU A 3 -24.49 -0.65 -8.25
C LEU A 3 -23.76 0.39 -7.38
N LEU A 4 -22.48 0.13 -7.09
CA LEU A 4 -21.58 1.11 -6.48
C LEU A 4 -21.54 2.37 -7.34
N SER A 5 -21.46 3.54 -6.71
CA SER A 5 -21.21 4.78 -7.47
C SER A 5 -19.86 4.65 -8.21
N SER A 6 -19.73 5.25 -9.39
CA SER A 6 -18.49 5.19 -10.18
C SER A 6 -17.25 5.66 -9.40
N LYS A 7 -17.43 6.61 -8.47
CA LYS A 7 -16.37 7.06 -7.56
C LYS A 7 -16.00 5.99 -6.51
N ALA A 8 -17.01 5.38 -5.88
CA ALA A 8 -16.79 4.32 -4.89
C ALA A 8 -16.13 3.09 -5.52
N GLN A 9 -16.49 2.75 -6.76
CA GLN A 9 -15.85 1.66 -7.50
C GLN A 9 -14.37 1.94 -7.77
N SER A 10 -14.02 3.16 -8.20
CA SER A 10 -12.63 3.55 -8.42
C SER A 10 -11.78 3.52 -7.14
N GLU A 11 -12.36 3.87 -5.98
CA GLU A 11 -11.66 3.77 -4.70
C GLU A 11 -11.46 2.32 -4.25
N VAL A 12 -12.43 1.43 -4.51
CA VAL A 12 -12.30 0.00 -4.26
C VAL A 12 -11.24 -0.64 -5.16
N ASP A 13 -11.22 -0.29 -6.45
CA ASP A 13 -10.25 -0.83 -7.41
C ASP A 13 -8.83 -0.39 -7.02
N ARG A 14 -8.63 0.90 -6.70
CA ARG A 14 -7.34 1.39 -6.19
C ARG A 14 -6.90 0.68 -4.91
N ALA A 15 -7.81 0.40 -3.98
CA ALA A 15 -7.46 -0.31 -2.76
C ALA A 15 -7.07 -1.77 -3.03
N LYS A 16 -7.65 -2.43 -4.04
CA LYS A 16 -7.25 -3.78 -4.48
C LYS A 16 -5.88 -3.80 -5.13
N ASP A 17 -5.60 -2.84 -6.02
CA ASP A 17 -4.28 -2.70 -6.64
C ASP A 17 -3.20 -2.57 -5.54
N GLY A 18 -3.48 -1.77 -4.50
CA GLY A 18 -2.60 -1.65 -3.34
C GLY A 18 -2.44 -2.93 -2.51
N ILE A 19 -3.48 -3.75 -2.39
CA ILE A 19 -3.37 -5.06 -1.73
C ILE A 19 -2.48 -6.00 -2.56
N GLU A 20 -2.63 -6.02 -3.89
CA GLU A 20 -1.78 -6.83 -4.77
C GLU A 20 -0.30 -6.41 -4.67
N ASP A 21 -0.02 -5.10 -4.72
CA ASP A 21 1.33 -4.56 -4.55
C ASP A 21 1.95 -4.94 -3.19
N LEU A 22 1.17 -4.84 -2.09
CA LEU A 22 1.62 -5.20 -0.74
C LEU A 22 1.85 -6.72 -0.59
N GLN A 23 1.01 -7.55 -1.22
CA GLN A 23 1.16 -9.00 -1.22
C GLN A 23 2.40 -9.45 -2.01
N GLU A 24 2.69 -8.81 -3.14
CA GLU A 24 3.93 -9.04 -3.89
C GLU A 24 5.16 -8.69 -3.04
N CYS A 25 5.11 -7.56 -2.32
CA CYS A 25 6.15 -7.18 -1.37
C CYS A 25 6.34 -8.23 -0.27
N SER A 26 5.24 -8.78 0.28
CA SER A 26 5.30 -9.84 1.30
C SER A 26 5.97 -11.11 0.77
N GLY A 27 5.62 -11.54 -0.45
CA GLY A 27 6.23 -12.71 -1.09
C GLY A 27 7.74 -12.55 -1.32
N ASN A 28 8.19 -11.34 -1.68
CA ASN A 28 9.62 -11.03 -1.81
C ASN A 28 10.36 -11.15 -0.46
N LEU A 29 9.75 -10.64 0.62
CA LEU A 29 10.31 -10.74 1.98
C LEU A 29 10.41 -12.19 2.46
N ASP A 30 9.41 -13.04 2.16
CA ASP A 30 9.48 -14.49 2.43
C ASP A 30 10.64 -15.15 1.69
N GLY A 31 10.87 -14.77 0.43
CA GLY A 31 12.02 -15.19 -0.35
C GLY A 31 13.35 -14.86 0.33
N PHE A 32 13.49 -13.64 0.87
CA PHE A 32 14.69 -13.25 1.63
C PHE A 32 14.82 -14.00 2.95
N SER A 33 13.73 -14.24 3.68
CA SER A 33 13.73 -14.98 4.95
C SER A 33 14.20 -16.42 4.78
N ASN A 34 13.77 -17.08 3.70
CA ASN A 34 14.22 -18.41 3.33
C ASN A 34 15.65 -18.41 2.77
N GLY A 35 15.99 -17.35 2.02
CA GLY A 35 17.32 -17.11 1.50
C GLY A 35 18.38 -16.99 2.60
N LEU A 36 18.09 -16.31 3.71
CA LEU A 36 19.04 -16.06 4.82
C LEU A 36 19.78 -17.30 5.33
N VAL A 37 19.19 -18.50 5.24
CA VAL A 37 19.79 -19.76 5.71
C VAL A 37 20.91 -20.26 4.80
N LEU A 38 20.95 -19.81 3.55
CA LEU A 38 21.86 -20.32 2.52
C LEU A 38 23.16 -19.51 2.36
N TRP A 39 23.34 -18.44 3.15
CA TRP A 39 24.36 -17.42 2.88
C TRP A 39 25.57 -17.64 3.78
N THR A 40 26.73 -17.80 3.16
CA THR A 40 27.95 -18.29 3.81
C THR A 40 29.01 -17.20 4.01
N SER A 41 28.78 -15.97 3.54
CA SER A 41 29.75 -14.87 3.65
C SER A 41 29.17 -13.54 4.15
N GLU A 42 29.97 -12.80 4.91
CA GLU A 42 29.66 -11.47 5.45
C GLU A 42 29.36 -10.44 4.33
N LYS A 43 30.09 -10.49 3.21
CA LYS A 43 29.88 -9.59 2.08
C LYS A 43 28.51 -9.78 1.43
N GLU A 44 28.06 -11.02 1.33
CA GLU A 44 26.73 -11.34 0.80
C GLU A 44 25.65 -10.91 1.82
N PHE A 45 25.91 -11.09 3.11
CA PHE A 45 25.03 -10.63 4.17
C PHE A 45 24.72 -9.12 4.07
N HIS A 46 25.73 -8.28 3.87
CA HIS A 46 25.54 -6.84 3.69
C HIS A 46 24.73 -6.49 2.44
N LYS A 47 24.94 -7.20 1.33
CA LYS A 47 24.11 -7.01 0.12
C LYS A 47 22.65 -7.33 0.39
N LEU A 48 22.37 -8.40 1.13
CA LEU A 48 21.01 -8.76 1.52
C LEU A 48 20.38 -7.68 2.40
N GLY A 49 21.14 -7.13 3.37
CA GLY A 49 20.69 -5.99 4.17
C GLY A 49 20.26 -4.80 3.31
N HIS A 50 21.06 -4.44 2.30
CA HIS A 50 20.70 -3.37 1.37
C HIS A 50 19.47 -3.67 0.51
N LEU A 51 19.29 -4.92 0.08
CA LEU A 51 18.09 -5.32 -0.66
C LEU A 51 16.84 -5.23 0.23
N ILE A 52 16.95 -5.65 1.49
CA ILE A 52 15.87 -5.54 2.47
C ILE A 52 15.52 -4.07 2.74
N ASP A 53 16.52 -3.19 2.89
CA ASP A 53 16.30 -1.75 3.05
C ASP A 53 15.57 -1.13 1.84
N ALA A 54 15.97 -1.52 0.63
CA ALA A 54 15.32 -1.07 -0.61
C ALA A 54 13.87 -1.53 -0.70
N HIS A 55 13.59 -2.80 -0.33
CA HIS A 55 12.22 -3.32 -0.28
C HIS A 55 11.38 -2.62 0.79
N VAL A 56 11.95 -2.31 1.95
CA VAL A 56 11.25 -1.54 3.00
C VAL A 56 10.90 -0.13 2.53
N ALA A 57 11.77 0.51 1.74
CA ALA A 57 11.46 1.80 1.13
C ALA A 57 10.31 1.69 0.13
N ALA A 58 10.30 0.66 -0.73
CA ALA A 58 9.21 0.41 -1.67
C ALA A 58 7.87 0.17 -0.95
N ILE A 59 7.88 -0.64 0.12
CA ILE A 59 6.70 -0.88 0.97
C ILE A 59 6.18 0.44 1.56
N THR A 60 7.09 1.29 2.03
CA THR A 60 6.74 2.60 2.58
C THR A 60 6.01 3.45 1.55
N GLU A 61 6.51 3.51 0.31
CA GLU A 61 5.88 4.25 -0.79
C GLU A 61 4.48 3.72 -1.12
N VAL A 62 4.30 2.40 -1.15
CA VAL A 62 3.00 1.74 -1.39
C VAL A 62 2.01 2.10 -0.27
N ILE A 63 2.39 1.93 0.99
CA ILE A 63 1.53 2.27 2.14
C ILE A 63 1.14 3.75 2.11
N GLU A 64 2.09 4.67 1.87
CA GLU A 64 1.80 6.10 1.75
C GLU A 64 0.87 6.41 0.57
N GLY A 65 1.04 5.73 -0.57
CA GLY A 65 0.24 5.90 -1.78
C GLY A 65 -1.23 5.49 -1.62
N TYR A 66 -1.49 4.42 -0.87
CA TYR A 66 -2.84 3.84 -0.76
C TYR A 66 -3.59 4.23 0.52
N LEU A 67 -2.90 4.35 1.65
CA LEU A 67 -3.49 4.76 2.95
C LEU A 67 -3.40 6.28 3.17
N GLY A 68 -2.54 6.97 2.43
CA GLY A 68 -2.33 8.40 2.53
C GLY A 68 -1.22 8.75 3.53
N LYS A 69 -0.28 9.59 3.08
CA LYS A 69 0.94 9.97 3.81
C LYS A 69 0.70 10.57 5.20
N ASP A 70 -0.39 11.32 5.37
CA ASP A 70 -0.69 12.03 6.62
C ASP A 70 -1.68 11.28 7.52
N SER A 71 -2.09 10.06 7.17
CA SER A 71 -2.94 9.28 8.06
C SER A 71 -2.17 8.87 9.32
N ARG A 72 -2.85 8.92 10.47
CA ARG A 72 -2.34 8.37 11.73
C ARG A 72 -2.03 6.88 11.59
N GLU A 73 -2.84 6.13 10.84
CA GLU A 73 -2.60 4.70 10.61
C GLU A 73 -1.32 4.47 9.80
N THR A 74 -1.14 5.22 8.71
CA THR A 74 0.09 5.19 7.89
C THR A 74 1.32 5.47 8.74
N ASN A 75 1.31 6.56 9.53
CA ASN A 75 2.45 6.90 10.38
C ASN A 75 2.77 5.82 11.43
N LEU A 76 1.75 5.17 12.00
CA LEU A 76 1.94 4.06 12.94
C LEU A 76 2.53 2.82 12.25
N LEU A 77 2.10 2.51 11.03
CA LEU A 77 2.66 1.40 10.24
C LEU A 77 4.11 1.67 9.83
N LEU A 78 4.40 2.86 9.32
CA LEU A 78 5.75 3.25 8.91
C LEU A 78 6.73 3.23 10.09
N ALA A 79 6.29 3.66 11.28
CA ALA A 79 7.11 3.56 12.49
C ALA A 79 7.43 2.11 12.89
N ARG A 80 6.56 1.14 12.58
CA ARG A 80 6.80 -0.29 12.82
C ARG A 80 7.74 -0.91 11.79
N ILE A 81 7.65 -0.44 10.54
CA ILE A 81 8.45 -0.92 9.40
C ILE A 81 9.87 -0.36 9.43
N GLN A 82 10.10 0.81 10.05
CA GLN A 82 11.44 1.36 10.20
C GLN A 82 12.40 0.33 10.83
N LEU A 83 13.27 -0.20 9.98
CA LEU A 83 14.22 -1.22 10.38
C LEU A 83 15.22 -0.63 11.36
N ARG A 84 15.49 -1.36 12.44
CA ARG A 84 16.63 -1.02 13.29
C ARG A 84 17.90 -1.32 12.50
N LYS A 85 18.80 -0.35 12.43
CA LYS A 85 20.14 -0.57 11.86
C LYS A 85 20.75 -1.79 12.53
N VAL A 86 21.13 -2.78 11.73
CA VAL A 86 21.81 -3.97 12.22
C VAL A 86 23.22 -3.55 12.65
N PRO A 87 23.62 -3.78 13.91
CA PRO A 87 24.97 -3.47 14.35
C PRO A 87 26.01 -4.26 13.56
N SER A 88 27.06 -3.59 13.06
CA SER A 88 28.11 -4.21 12.25
C SER A 88 29.11 -5.05 13.05
N ASN A 89 28.97 -5.10 14.37
CA ASN A 89 29.86 -5.83 15.28
C ASN A 89 29.27 -7.20 15.72
N LEU A 90 28.13 -7.60 15.16
CA LEU A 90 27.54 -8.90 15.42
C LEU A 90 28.26 -9.99 14.62
N ASP A 91 28.33 -11.19 15.20
CA ASP A 91 28.74 -12.40 14.47
C ASP A 91 27.66 -12.80 13.45
N GLN A 92 27.97 -13.75 12.57
CA GLN A 92 27.07 -14.18 11.48
C GLN A 92 25.69 -14.61 12.01
N ASP A 93 25.65 -15.32 13.14
CA ASP A 93 24.38 -15.75 13.77
C ASP A 93 23.60 -14.56 14.33
N GLY A 94 24.27 -13.61 14.99
CA GLY A 94 23.66 -12.37 15.48
C GLY A 94 23.12 -11.49 14.35
N LEU A 95 23.87 -11.40 13.26
CA LEU A 95 23.50 -10.74 12.02
C LEU A 95 22.22 -11.37 11.44
N VAL A 96 22.20 -12.68 11.19
CA VAL A 96 21.04 -13.42 10.67
C VAL A 96 19.81 -13.23 11.55
N LYS A 97 19.98 -13.31 12.88
CA LYS A 97 18.89 -13.10 13.84
C LYS A 97 18.32 -11.68 13.75
N ALA A 98 19.17 -10.66 13.63
CA ALA A 98 18.75 -9.27 13.51
C ALA A 98 17.99 -9.01 12.19
N LEU A 99 18.50 -9.51 11.05
CA LEU A 99 17.80 -9.38 9.77
C LEU A 99 16.47 -10.14 9.75
N ARG A 100 16.40 -11.36 10.31
CA ARG A 100 15.14 -12.10 10.41
C ARG A 100 14.10 -11.34 11.24
N GLN A 101 14.50 -10.72 12.35
CA GLN A 101 13.59 -9.88 13.15
C GLN A 101 13.09 -8.66 12.38
N ASN A 102 13.95 -8.05 11.56
CA ASN A 102 13.58 -6.93 10.70
C ASN A 102 12.58 -7.36 9.61
N ILE A 103 12.81 -8.52 8.97
CA ILE A 103 11.88 -9.09 7.98
C ILE A 103 10.52 -9.38 8.61
N VAL A 104 10.47 -10.04 9.77
CA VAL A 104 9.21 -10.38 10.46
C VAL A 104 8.39 -9.12 10.76
N LYS A 105 9.02 -8.05 11.26
CA LYS A 105 8.33 -6.78 11.52
C LYS A 105 7.78 -6.13 10.25
N ALA A 106 8.56 -6.15 9.17
CA ALA A 106 8.09 -5.64 7.88
C ALA A 106 6.88 -6.44 7.38
N GLN A 107 6.88 -7.77 7.55
CA GLN A 107 5.76 -8.64 7.21
C GLN A 107 4.51 -8.39 8.07
N GLU A 108 4.68 -8.21 9.38
CA GLU A 108 3.57 -7.87 10.28
C GLU A 108 2.90 -6.55 9.88
N ALA A 109 3.69 -5.52 9.58
CA ALA A 109 3.14 -4.24 9.18
C ALA A 109 2.55 -4.24 7.76
N LEU A 110 3.08 -5.05 6.84
CA LEU A 110 2.44 -5.32 5.55
C LEU A 110 1.06 -5.94 5.73
N LYS A 111 0.96 -6.93 6.62
CA LYS A 111 -0.32 -7.58 6.94
C LYS A 111 -1.32 -6.57 7.52
N ASP A 112 -0.89 -5.77 8.50
CA ASP A 112 -1.73 -4.72 9.08
C ASP A 112 -2.21 -3.71 8.02
N ALA A 113 -1.34 -3.35 7.05
CA ALA A 113 -1.70 -2.46 5.95
C ALA A 113 -2.75 -3.07 5.01
N VAL A 114 -2.61 -4.36 4.68
CA VAL A 114 -3.60 -5.11 3.89
C VAL A 114 -4.94 -5.17 4.63
N ASP A 115 -4.93 -5.52 5.92
CA ASP A 115 -6.13 -5.61 6.75
C ASP A 115 -6.89 -4.26 6.78
N LEU A 116 -6.18 -3.13 6.86
CA LEU A 116 -6.78 -1.79 6.78
C LEU A 116 -7.39 -1.47 5.41
N LEU A 117 -6.74 -1.88 4.31
CA LEU A 117 -7.29 -1.69 2.97
C LEU A 117 -8.53 -2.55 2.76
N GLU A 118 -8.54 -3.79 3.24
CA GLU A 118 -9.70 -4.66 3.22
C GLU A 118 -10.87 -4.09 4.05
N GLU A 119 -10.58 -3.57 5.25
CA GLU A 119 -11.58 -2.91 6.07
C GLU A 119 -12.16 -1.67 5.37
N LYS A 120 -11.31 -0.87 4.71
CA LYS A 120 -11.75 0.28 3.91
C LYS A 120 -12.65 -0.13 2.75
N ILE A 121 -12.31 -1.20 2.02
CA ILE A 121 -13.16 -1.77 0.97
C ILE A 121 -14.51 -2.22 1.54
N ALA A 122 -14.50 -2.91 2.69
CA ALA A 122 -15.71 -3.37 3.35
C ALA A 122 -16.61 -2.20 3.79
N ARG A 123 -16.02 -1.14 4.34
CA ARG A 123 -16.72 0.10 4.71
C ARG A 123 -17.37 0.76 3.50
N ILE A 124 -16.63 0.98 2.41
CA ILE A 124 -17.17 1.58 1.17
C ILE A 124 -18.35 0.75 0.63
N LYS A 125 -18.24 -0.57 0.62
CA LYS A 125 -19.33 -1.48 0.23
C LYS A 125 -20.54 -1.36 1.16
N SER A 126 -20.32 -1.26 2.47
CA SER A 126 -21.41 -1.15 3.45
C SER A 126 -22.15 0.18 3.37
N GLU A 127 -21.43 1.30 3.25
CA GLU A 127 -21.98 2.67 3.17
C GLU A 127 -22.82 2.87 1.91
N THR A 128 -22.40 2.26 0.81
CA THR A 128 -23.14 2.30 -0.46
C THR A 128 -24.35 1.36 -0.49
N THR A 129 -24.36 0.28 0.29
CA THR A 129 -25.56 -0.56 0.51
C THR A 129 -26.54 0.05 1.52
N ALA A 130 -26.06 0.90 2.43
CA ALA A 130 -26.85 1.50 3.49
C ALA A 130 -27.49 2.85 3.12
N ALA A 131 -27.27 3.37 1.90
CA ALA A 131 -28.00 4.55 1.44
C ALA A 131 -29.51 4.24 1.46
N PRO A 132 -30.30 4.84 2.37
CA PRO A 132 -31.73 4.61 2.39
C PRO A 132 -32.31 5.09 1.07
N SER A 133 -33.15 4.24 0.48
CA SER A 133 -33.98 4.55 -0.67
C SER A 133 -34.77 5.85 -0.40
N ALA A 134 -34.21 6.99 -0.76
CA ALA A 134 -34.88 8.29 -0.78
C ALA A 134 -35.81 8.38 -2.01
N LYS A 135 -36.69 7.37 -2.17
CA LYS A 135 -37.65 7.26 -3.27
C LYS A 135 -39.12 7.26 -2.84
N ASP A 136 -39.43 7.62 -1.60
CA ASP A 136 -40.80 7.88 -1.13
C ASP A 136 -40.95 9.24 -0.42
N ALA A 137 -40.23 10.27 -0.88
CA ALA A 137 -40.52 11.65 -0.50
C ALA A 137 -41.22 12.37 -1.68
N PRO A 138 -42.37 13.02 -1.48
CA PRO A 138 -43.13 13.66 -2.56
C PRO A 138 -42.30 14.76 -3.21
N ILE A 139 -42.13 14.64 -4.52
CA ILE A 139 -41.38 15.57 -5.38
C ILE A 139 -42.03 16.96 -5.31
N LYS A 140 -41.44 17.88 -4.53
CA LYS A 140 -41.63 19.31 -4.76
C LYS A 140 -40.76 19.70 -5.95
N LYS A 141 -41.44 20.02 -7.06
CA LYS A 141 -40.86 20.70 -8.22
C LYS A 141 -40.33 22.07 -7.77
N ASP A 142 -39.08 22.39 -8.10
CA ASP A 142 -38.62 23.74 -8.41
C ASP A 142 -37.14 23.74 -8.87
N PRO A 143 -36.67 24.77 -9.59
CA PRO A 143 -36.41 24.64 -11.02
C PRO A 143 -34.94 24.42 -11.43
N VAL A 144 -34.81 23.94 -12.66
CA VAL A 144 -33.61 23.77 -13.47
C VAL A 144 -32.69 25.00 -13.43
N VAL A 145 -31.45 24.83 -12.97
CA VAL A 145 -30.35 25.76 -13.27
C VAL A 145 -29.35 25.05 -14.17
N VAL A 146 -29.42 25.42 -15.45
CA VAL A 146 -28.41 25.12 -16.46
C VAL A 146 -27.21 26.04 -16.22
N LEU A 147 -26.04 25.47 -15.94
CA LEU A 147 -24.76 26.13 -16.17
C LEU A 147 -23.74 25.12 -16.73
N LYS A 148 -23.35 25.33 -17.99
CA LYS A 148 -22.15 24.80 -18.68
C LYS A 148 -21.20 26.00 -18.91
N PRO A 149 -19.97 25.83 -19.44
CA PRO A 149 -18.91 24.84 -19.19
C PRO A 149 -17.53 25.54 -18.95
N THR A 150 -16.44 24.74 -18.94
CA THR A 150 -15.01 25.08 -19.26
C THR A 150 -14.19 25.77 -18.13
N LEU A 151 -12.90 25.48 -17.87
CA LEU A 151 -11.80 24.88 -18.67
C LEU A 151 -10.51 24.67 -17.79
N TRP A 152 -9.65 23.71 -18.17
CA TRP A 152 -8.23 23.45 -17.81
C TRP A 152 -7.83 22.91 -16.43
N GLY A 153 -7.37 21.65 -16.44
CA GLY A 153 -6.33 21.13 -15.57
C GLY A 153 -5.67 19.95 -16.29
N MET A 154 -4.48 20.16 -16.86
CA MET A 154 -3.73 19.17 -17.64
C MET A 154 -3.51 17.89 -16.82
N SER A 155 -4.07 16.77 -17.28
CA SER A 155 -3.79 15.45 -16.73
C SER A 155 -2.45 14.94 -17.28
N ILE A 156 -1.44 14.82 -16.42
CA ILE A 156 -0.21 14.09 -16.73
C ILE A 156 -0.55 12.60 -16.71
N ASP A 157 -0.30 11.91 -17.83
CA ASP A 157 -0.43 10.45 -17.91
C ASP A 157 0.77 9.79 -17.19
N LEU A 158 0.55 9.35 -15.95
CA LEU A 158 1.50 8.61 -15.15
C LEU A 158 1.94 7.28 -15.81
N GLY A 159 1.12 6.72 -16.71
CA GLY A 159 1.46 5.56 -17.51
C GLY A 159 2.54 5.83 -18.56
N GLU A 160 2.68 7.09 -19.01
CA GLU A 160 3.74 7.50 -19.93
C GLU A 160 5.06 7.78 -19.19
N LEU A 161 4.98 8.21 -17.93
CA LEU A 161 6.13 8.31 -17.02
C LEU A 161 6.69 6.93 -16.62
N TRP A 162 5.83 5.96 -16.30
CA TRP A 162 6.23 4.59 -15.96
C TRP A 162 6.86 3.86 -17.15
N ARG A 163 6.29 4.02 -18.36
CA ARG A 163 6.86 3.45 -19.59
C ARG A 163 8.25 4.01 -19.92
N ARG A 164 8.52 5.28 -19.61
CA ARG A 164 9.85 5.88 -19.77
C ARG A 164 10.90 5.33 -18.80
N TRP A 165 10.50 4.86 -17.63
CA TRP A 165 11.43 4.33 -16.62
C TRP A 165 11.84 2.87 -16.89
N ARG A 166 10.90 2.02 -17.34
CA ARG A 166 11.16 0.59 -17.67
C ARG A 166 12.00 0.34 -18.93
N GLY A 167 12.36 1.38 -19.69
CA GLY A 167 13.10 1.28 -20.95
C GLY A 167 14.52 1.86 -20.93
N ARG A 168 15.07 2.19 -19.74
CA ARG A 168 16.48 2.55 -19.55
C ARG A 168 17.26 1.44 -18.86
#